data_AF-A0A5D2L7T5-F1
#
_entry.id   AF-A0A5D2L7T5-F1
#
_cell.length_a   1.000
_cell.length_b   1.000
_cell.length_c   1.000
_cell.angle_alpha   90.00
_cell.angle_beta   90.00
_cell.angle_gamma   90.00
#
_symmetry.space_group_name_H-M   'P 1'
#
loop_
_entity.id
_entity.type
_entity.pdbx_description
1 polymer ?
#
loop_
_entity_poly.entity_id
_entity_poly.type
_entity_poly.pdbx_seq_one_letter_code
_entity_poly.pdbx_strand_id
1 'polypeptide(L)'
;MDIGNENGDTSFTNNLVGVAGVGSAVFFQQLRPFSYHDWRSIKRFLSSECPLIRAYGAIRFDATANISPEWKAFASFYFMVPQVEFDELEGSSMLAITIAWDNALSWTWDEAIHSLETTMQQIASVVVKLKKEASGESILSKTHVPNKTHWDLAVKKALQEINTSSSELVKVVLARSSRILTATNIDPIAWLASLQVEGEDAYQFCLQPPNGPAFVGNTPERLFHRKWLSISSEALAATRARGESRALDLQIEHDLLSSPKDHLEFTVVRENIQNKLESVCDRVVVEPKKTVRKLPRIQHLYAQLTGNLRREDDEFEILSSLHPTPAVCGLPKEAARLFISETEMFDRGMYAGPVGWFGGGESEFAVGIRIPEH
;
A
#
# COMPACT_ATOMS: atom_id res chain seq x y z
N MET A 1 -47.69 -31.69 -11.31
CA MET A 1 -47.98 -30.32 -10.84
C MET A 1 -46.82 -29.95 -9.95
N ASP A 2 -45.80 -29.40 -10.58
CA ASP A 2 -44.64 -28.81 -9.93
C ASP A 2 -45.08 -27.55 -9.18
N ILE A 3 -44.65 -27.44 -7.93
CA ILE A 3 -44.62 -26.16 -7.22
C ILE A 3 -43.15 -25.90 -6.98
N GLY A 4 -42.59 -25.05 -7.84
CA GLY A 4 -41.21 -24.61 -7.79
C GLY A 4 -40.95 -23.80 -6.53
N ASN A 5 -39.86 -24.12 -5.85
CA ASN A 5 -39.32 -23.34 -4.76
C ASN A 5 -38.14 -22.55 -5.32
N GLU A 6 -38.40 -21.33 -5.80
CA GLU A 6 -37.38 -20.34 -6.12
C GLU A 6 -36.78 -19.81 -4.81
N ASN A 7 -35.74 -20.47 -4.32
CA ASN A 7 -34.79 -19.81 -3.43
C ASN A 7 -33.83 -19.02 -4.32
N GLY A 8 -34.09 -17.72 -4.41
CA GLY A 8 -33.20 -16.74 -5.05
C GLY A 8 -31.86 -16.71 -4.34
N ASP A 9 -30.90 -17.43 -4.89
CA ASP A 9 -29.48 -17.27 -4.62
C ASP A 9 -28.99 -16.04 -5.41
N THR A 10 -29.32 -14.84 -4.93
CA THR A 10 -28.74 -13.60 -5.46
C THR A 10 -27.41 -13.35 -4.77
N SER A 11 -26.40 -14.18 -5.09
CA SER A 11 -25.01 -13.85 -4.82
C SER A 11 -24.55 -12.76 -5.81
N PHE A 12 -24.96 -11.51 -5.57
CA PHE A 12 -24.35 -10.36 -6.23
C PHE A 12 -22.96 -10.11 -5.61
N THR A 13 -22.01 -11.02 -5.85
CA THR A 13 -20.60 -10.71 -5.65
C THR A 13 -20.05 -10.23 -6.98
N ASN A 14 -20.51 -9.05 -7.45
CA ASN A 14 -19.78 -8.37 -8.51
C ASN A 14 -18.43 -7.96 -7.90
N ASN A 15 -17.32 -8.43 -8.48
CA ASN A 15 -16.01 -8.06 -7.96
C ASN A 15 -15.81 -6.55 -8.08
N LEU A 16 -15.18 -5.97 -7.07
CA LEU A 16 -14.82 -4.56 -7.04
C LEU A 16 -13.66 -4.30 -8.02
N VAL A 17 -13.88 -3.37 -8.94
CA VAL A 17 -12.89 -2.95 -9.95
C VAL A 17 -12.15 -1.70 -9.47
N GLY A 18 -12.85 -0.75 -8.86
CA GLY A 18 -12.27 0.52 -8.41
C GLY A 18 -13.16 1.25 -7.43
N VAL A 19 -12.54 2.15 -6.65
CA VAL A 19 -13.22 2.98 -5.65
C VAL A 19 -12.72 4.41 -5.76
N ALA A 20 -13.64 5.37 -5.68
CA ALA A 20 -13.32 6.78 -5.48
C ALA A 20 -14.13 7.34 -4.30
N GLY A 21 -13.42 7.82 -3.28
CA GLY A 21 -14.02 8.41 -2.08
C GLY A 21 -13.76 9.91 -1.98
N VAL A 22 -14.76 10.69 -1.58
CA VAL A 22 -14.65 12.12 -1.31
C VAL A 22 -15.23 12.45 0.06
N GLY A 23 -14.56 13.36 0.77
CA GLY A 23 -14.89 13.71 2.15
C GLY A 23 -14.53 12.59 3.13
N SER A 24 -14.75 12.84 4.40
CA SER A 24 -14.47 11.87 5.45
C SER A 24 -15.60 11.87 6.46
N ALA A 25 -16.29 10.74 6.58
CA ALA A 25 -17.33 10.55 7.59
C ALA A 25 -16.69 10.48 8.98
N VAL A 26 -15.55 9.79 9.05
CA VAL A 26 -14.60 9.77 10.17
C VAL A 26 -13.19 9.58 9.62
N PHE A 27 -12.19 10.16 10.27
CA PHE A 27 -10.77 9.90 10.01
C PHE A 27 -9.98 9.73 11.30
N PHE A 28 -8.85 9.05 11.18
CA PHE A 28 -7.98 8.68 12.28
C PHE A 28 -6.53 8.96 11.88
N GLN A 29 -5.88 9.79 12.69
CA GLN A 29 -4.45 10.06 12.59
C GLN A 29 -3.88 10.32 13.98
N GLN A 30 -2.65 9.91 14.22
CA GLN A 30 -1.91 10.19 15.45
C GLN A 30 -0.43 10.36 15.14
N LEU A 31 0.30 11.07 15.99
CA LEU A 31 1.76 11.19 15.90
C LEU A 31 2.47 9.94 16.41
N ARG A 32 1.83 9.17 17.31
CA ARG A 32 2.36 7.88 17.78
C ARG A 32 2.11 6.77 16.74
N PRO A 33 2.87 5.65 16.78
CA PRO A 33 2.64 4.51 15.91
C PRO A 33 1.20 3.99 15.96
N PHE A 34 0.75 3.45 14.82
CA PHE A 34 -0.55 2.79 14.70
C PHE A 34 -0.65 1.60 15.64
N SER A 35 -1.70 1.54 16.43
CA SER A 35 -1.86 0.56 17.50
C SER A 35 -3.13 -0.26 17.33
N TYR A 36 -3.21 -1.38 18.07
CA TYR A 36 -4.41 -2.21 18.10
C TYR A 36 -5.64 -1.43 18.57
N HIS A 37 -5.46 -0.43 19.44
CA HIS A 37 -6.55 0.44 19.88
C HIS A 37 -7.11 1.30 18.74
N ASP A 38 -6.25 1.85 17.87
CA ASP A 38 -6.71 2.61 16.70
C ASP A 38 -7.44 1.70 15.73
N TRP A 39 -6.86 0.52 15.46
CA TRP A 39 -7.47 -0.50 14.62
C TRP A 39 -8.88 -0.86 15.08
N ARG A 40 -9.05 -1.18 16.37
CA ARG A 40 -10.37 -1.43 16.95
C ARG A 40 -11.27 -0.20 16.90
N SER A 41 -10.71 1.00 17.07
CA SER A 41 -11.48 2.24 17.03
C SER A 41 -12.09 2.48 15.65
N ILE A 42 -11.34 2.19 14.59
CA ILE A 42 -11.81 2.26 13.21
C ILE A 42 -12.84 1.15 12.94
N LYS A 43 -12.55 -0.10 13.33
CA LYS A 43 -13.45 -1.25 13.08
C LYS A 43 -14.86 -1.10 13.64
N ARG A 44 -15.08 -0.26 14.67
CA ARG A 44 -16.42 0.03 15.20
C ARG A 44 -17.38 0.62 14.16
N PHE A 45 -16.85 1.25 13.10
CA PHE A 45 -17.65 1.80 11.99
C PHE A 45 -17.82 0.81 10.83
N LEU A 46 -17.16 -0.35 10.85
CA LEU A 46 -17.00 -1.25 9.70
C LEU A 46 -17.68 -2.59 9.92
N SER A 47 -19.01 -2.59 10.00
CA SER A 47 -19.79 -3.82 10.21
C SER A 47 -19.57 -4.83 9.07
N SER A 48 -19.42 -6.10 9.41
CA SER A 48 -19.40 -7.20 8.43
C SER A 48 -20.74 -7.37 7.70
N GLU A 49 -21.84 -6.86 8.27
CA GLU A 49 -23.16 -6.82 7.63
C GLU A 49 -23.25 -5.73 6.54
N CYS A 50 -22.31 -4.78 6.53
CA CYS A 50 -22.25 -3.67 5.57
C CYS A 50 -20.92 -3.69 4.82
N PRO A 51 -20.68 -4.65 3.90
CA PRO A 51 -19.36 -4.90 3.34
C PRO A 51 -18.76 -3.77 2.52
N LEU A 52 -19.59 -2.82 2.12
CA LEU A 52 -19.19 -1.65 1.35
C LEU A 52 -18.59 -0.55 2.22
N ILE A 53 -18.90 -0.50 3.52
CA ILE A 53 -18.32 0.50 4.43
C ILE A 53 -16.90 0.06 4.79
N ARG A 54 -15.92 0.75 4.22
CA ARG A 54 -14.49 0.46 4.34
C ARG A 54 -13.72 1.68 4.81
N ALA A 55 -12.64 1.42 5.54
CA ALA A 55 -11.64 2.44 5.84
C ALA A 55 -10.47 2.30 4.88
N TYR A 56 -10.02 3.42 4.33
CA TYR A 56 -8.90 3.53 3.40
C TYR A 56 -7.79 4.34 4.03
N GLY A 57 -6.54 3.96 3.81
CA GLY A 57 -5.44 4.69 4.42
C GLY A 57 -4.05 4.14 4.17
N ALA A 58 -3.10 4.74 4.88
CA ALA A 58 -1.70 4.36 4.84
C ALA A 58 -1.04 4.49 6.21
N ILE A 59 0.02 3.71 6.43
CA ILE A 59 0.86 3.71 7.63
C ILE A 59 2.29 4.05 7.20
N ARG A 60 3.00 4.85 8.01
CA ARG A 60 4.38 5.23 7.70
C ARG A 60 5.33 4.04 7.65
N PHE A 61 6.39 4.17 6.87
CA PHE A 61 7.52 3.25 6.87
C PHE A 61 8.14 3.10 8.26
N ASP A 62 8.53 4.22 8.87
CA ASP A 62 9.04 4.27 10.25
C ASP A 62 8.24 5.32 11.03
N ALA A 63 7.44 4.84 11.98
CA ALA A 63 6.62 5.69 12.85
C ALA A 63 7.41 6.29 14.04
N THR A 64 8.68 5.92 14.20
CA THR A 64 9.59 6.49 15.22
C THR A 64 10.42 7.66 14.68
N ALA A 65 10.48 7.82 13.35
CA ALA A 65 11.21 8.89 12.70
C ALA A 65 10.48 10.24 12.81
N ASN A 66 11.26 11.33 12.74
CA ASN A 66 10.69 12.68 12.65
C ASN A 66 9.88 12.84 11.36
N ILE A 67 8.74 13.53 11.47
CA ILE A 67 7.81 13.72 10.35
C ILE A 67 8.22 14.96 9.55
N SER A 68 8.66 14.77 8.31
CA SER A 68 8.97 15.88 7.40
C SER A 68 7.70 16.65 7.00
N PRO A 69 7.82 17.94 6.61
CA PRO A 69 6.68 18.81 6.29
C PRO A 69 5.66 18.21 5.31
N GLU A 70 6.13 17.56 4.25
CA GLU A 70 5.30 16.91 3.22
C GLU A 70 4.43 15.77 3.77
N TRP A 71 4.80 15.16 4.90
CA TRP A 71 4.06 14.04 5.50
C TRP A 71 3.22 14.44 6.71
N LYS A 72 3.25 15.71 7.13
CA LYS A 72 2.56 16.18 8.35
C LYS A 72 1.06 15.88 8.35
N ALA A 73 0.40 16.07 7.21
CA ALA A 73 -1.04 15.85 7.07
C ALA A 73 -1.44 14.36 7.19
N PHE A 74 -0.47 13.45 7.05
CA PHE A 74 -0.68 12.02 7.24
C PHE A 74 -0.32 11.53 8.65
N ALA A 75 0.36 12.34 9.46
CA ALA A 75 0.91 11.94 10.76
C ALA A 75 1.66 10.59 10.68
N SER A 76 1.56 9.73 11.71
CA SER A 76 2.15 8.38 11.72
C SER A 76 1.35 7.32 10.97
N PHE A 77 0.06 7.59 10.79
CA PHE A 77 -0.86 6.85 9.95
C PHE A 77 -2.05 7.76 9.66
N TYR A 78 -2.72 7.50 8.54
CA TYR A 78 -3.95 8.17 8.19
C TYR A 78 -4.92 7.14 7.64
N PHE A 79 -6.08 6.98 8.28
CA PHE A 79 -7.19 6.19 7.78
C PHE A 79 -8.46 7.02 7.78
N MET A 80 -9.34 6.83 6.81
CA MET A 80 -10.63 7.49 6.75
C MET A 80 -11.70 6.58 6.16
N VAL A 81 -12.95 6.79 6.58
CA VAL A 81 -14.14 6.25 5.92
C VAL A 81 -14.72 7.39 5.08
N PRO A 82 -14.90 7.22 3.75
CA PRO A 82 -15.37 8.30 2.89
C PRO A 82 -16.81 8.69 3.19
N GLN A 83 -17.15 9.96 2.98
CA GLN A 83 -18.52 10.45 3.06
C GLN A 83 -19.34 10.04 1.84
N VAL A 84 -18.73 10.18 0.66
CA VAL A 84 -19.33 9.81 -0.62
C VAL A 84 -18.36 8.86 -1.31
N GLU A 85 -18.81 7.65 -1.60
CA GLU A 85 -18.01 6.61 -2.23
C GLU A 85 -18.67 6.18 -3.54
N PHE A 86 -17.90 6.20 -4.62
CA PHE A 86 -18.29 5.60 -5.89
C PHE A 86 -17.54 4.29 -6.07
N ASP A 87 -18.30 3.20 -6.12
CA ASP A 87 -17.83 1.85 -6.35
C ASP A 87 -18.11 1.43 -7.78
N GLU A 88 -17.05 1.09 -8.49
CA GLU A 88 -17.15 0.41 -9.77
C GLU A 88 -17.02 -1.10 -9.55
N LEU A 89 -18.07 -1.83 -9.90
CA LEU A 89 -18.15 -3.28 -9.80
C LEU A 89 -18.23 -3.88 -11.21
N GLU A 90 -17.92 -5.16 -11.36
CA GLU A 90 -18.12 -5.88 -12.63
C GLU A 90 -19.60 -5.82 -13.09
N GLY A 91 -19.91 -4.91 -14.03
CA GLY A 91 -21.25 -4.77 -14.63
C GLY A 91 -22.22 -3.84 -13.89
N SER A 92 -21.80 -3.19 -12.81
CA SER A 92 -22.64 -2.20 -12.10
C SER A 92 -21.80 -1.14 -11.41
N SER A 93 -22.37 0.02 -11.15
CA SER A 93 -21.76 1.05 -10.31
C SER A 93 -22.68 1.42 -9.17
N MET A 94 -22.11 1.82 -8.05
CA MET A 94 -22.84 2.18 -6.85
C MET A 94 -22.29 3.47 -6.28
N LEU A 95 -23.19 4.32 -5.79
CA LEU A 95 -22.85 5.51 -5.04
C LEU A 95 -23.35 5.31 -3.61
N ALA A 96 -22.44 5.26 -2.66
CA ALA A 96 -22.74 5.13 -1.24
C ALA A 96 -22.49 6.47 -0.53
N ILE A 97 -23.33 6.76 0.45
CA ILE A 97 -23.17 7.89 1.35
C ILE A 97 -23.06 7.35 2.77
N THR A 98 -21.97 7.70 3.45
CA THR A 98 -21.73 7.30 4.84
C THR A 98 -21.82 8.51 5.76
N ILE A 99 -22.64 8.36 6.80
CA ILE A 99 -22.73 9.32 7.90
C ILE A 99 -22.26 8.58 9.15
N ALA A 100 -21.30 9.16 9.85
CA ALA A 100 -20.76 8.61 11.09
C ALA A 100 -20.71 9.70 12.15
N TRP A 101 -21.14 9.35 13.36
CA TRP A 101 -21.11 10.19 14.56
C TRP A 101 -20.63 9.32 15.72
N ASP A 102 -19.90 9.91 16.65
CA ASP A 102 -19.36 9.18 17.79
C ASP A 102 -19.14 10.12 18.96
N ASN A 103 -19.81 9.83 20.07
CA ASN A 103 -19.64 10.55 21.32
C ASN A 103 -18.19 10.46 21.82
N ALA A 104 -17.48 9.37 21.55
CA ALA A 104 -16.07 9.21 21.94
C ALA A 104 -15.13 10.11 21.12
N LEU A 105 -15.55 10.54 19.93
CA LEU A 105 -14.84 11.51 19.09
C LEU A 105 -15.33 12.95 19.30
N SER A 106 -16.30 13.16 20.21
CA SER A 106 -17.02 14.43 20.34
C SER A 106 -17.58 14.93 19.00
N TRP A 107 -18.06 13.99 18.18
CA TRP A 107 -18.58 14.25 16.83
C TRP A 107 -20.07 13.91 16.80
N THR A 108 -20.91 14.94 16.76
CA THR A 108 -22.37 14.81 16.87
C THR A 108 -23.03 14.50 15.52
N TRP A 109 -24.28 14.03 15.56
CA TRP A 109 -25.08 13.80 14.36
C TRP A 109 -25.23 15.08 13.51
N ASP A 110 -25.52 16.22 14.13
CA ASP A 110 -25.73 17.48 13.41
C ASP A 110 -24.45 17.97 12.72
N GLU A 111 -23.29 17.81 13.37
CA GLU A 111 -21.98 18.09 12.77
C GLU A 111 -21.70 17.15 11.59
N ALA A 112 -22.00 15.86 11.73
CA ALA A 112 -21.82 14.87 10.67
C ALA A 112 -22.70 15.18 9.44
N ILE A 113 -23.97 15.54 9.65
CA ILE A 113 -24.88 15.94 8.57
C ILE A 113 -24.41 17.23 7.89
N HIS A 114 -24.06 18.26 8.67
CA HIS A 114 -23.59 19.52 8.10
C HIS A 114 -22.30 19.35 7.29
N SER A 115 -21.39 18.48 7.76
CA SER A 115 -20.18 18.11 7.02
C SER A 115 -20.52 17.41 5.70
N LEU A 116 -21.45 16.45 5.72
CA LEU A 116 -21.90 15.77 4.50
C LEU A 116 -22.55 16.74 3.50
N GLU A 117 -23.43 17.64 3.96
CA GLU A 117 -24.05 18.66 3.11
C GLU A 117 -23.00 19.52 2.42
N THR A 118 -21.97 19.93 3.16
CA THR A 118 -20.83 20.70 2.61
C THR A 118 -20.10 19.91 1.53
N THR A 119 -19.80 18.64 1.77
CA THR A 119 -19.15 17.75 0.80
C THR A 119 -20.01 17.57 -0.46
N MET A 120 -21.32 17.34 -0.31
CA MET A 120 -22.24 17.18 -1.44
C MET A 120 -22.34 18.45 -2.29
N GLN A 121 -22.36 19.64 -1.67
CA GLN A 121 -22.33 20.92 -2.39
C GLN A 121 -21.04 21.11 -3.19
N GLN A 122 -19.90 20.73 -2.62
CA GLN A 122 -18.61 20.78 -3.31
C GLN A 122 -18.59 19.86 -4.53
N ILE A 123 -19.01 18.59 -4.37
CA ILE A 123 -19.08 17.61 -5.46
C ILE A 123 -19.96 18.13 -6.60
N ALA A 124 -21.17 18.62 -6.27
CA ALA A 124 -22.10 19.17 -7.26
C ALA A 124 -21.49 20.34 -8.07
N SER A 125 -20.66 21.17 -7.43
CA SER A 125 -19.99 22.30 -8.09
C SER A 125 -18.86 21.89 -9.06
N VAL A 126 -18.20 20.76 -8.80
CA VAL A 126 -17.04 20.27 -9.57
C VAL A 126 -17.47 19.51 -10.81
N VAL A 127 -18.51 18.67 -10.72
CA VAL A 127 -19.03 17.88 -11.85
C VAL A 127 -19.40 18.77 -13.05
N VAL A 128 -19.82 20.01 -12.79
CA VAL A 128 -20.18 20.99 -13.83
C VAL A 128 -18.96 21.53 -14.59
N LYS A 129 -17.73 21.40 -14.07
CA LYS A 129 -16.53 22.07 -14.59
C LYS A 129 -15.51 21.16 -15.30
N LEU A 130 -15.66 19.84 -15.28
CA LEU A 130 -14.67 18.92 -15.86
C LEU A 130 -14.66 18.95 -17.40
N LYS A 131 -13.87 19.87 -17.97
CA LYS A 131 -13.30 19.76 -19.32
C LYS A 131 -11.86 19.26 -19.17
N LYS A 132 -11.55 18.17 -19.86
CA LYS A 132 -10.26 17.48 -19.82
C LYS A 132 -9.21 18.33 -20.56
N GLU A 133 -8.33 19.00 -19.83
CA GLU A 133 -7.10 19.58 -20.37
C GLU A 133 -5.92 19.00 -19.59
N ALA A 134 -5.09 18.22 -20.27
CA ALA A 134 -3.77 17.83 -19.75
C ALA A 134 -2.79 18.94 -20.15
N SER A 135 -2.34 19.71 -19.16
CA SER A 135 -1.30 20.71 -19.35
C SER A 135 0.05 20.01 -19.51
N GLY A 136 0.81 20.36 -20.54
CA GLY A 136 2.22 20.00 -20.60
C GLY A 136 2.99 20.78 -19.54
N GLU A 137 3.38 20.11 -18.46
CA GLU A 137 4.10 20.76 -17.38
C GLU A 137 5.59 20.87 -17.68
N SER A 138 6.17 22.06 -17.45
CA SER A 138 7.61 22.25 -17.55
C SER A 138 8.28 22.01 -16.20
N ILE A 139 9.30 21.15 -16.21
CA ILE A 139 10.16 20.90 -15.05
C ILE A 139 11.08 22.11 -14.86
N LEU A 140 10.97 22.80 -13.73
CA LEU A 140 11.82 23.91 -13.33
C LEU A 140 13.14 23.44 -12.72
N SER A 141 13.09 22.40 -11.88
CA SER A 141 14.30 21.82 -11.29
C SER A 141 14.09 20.37 -10.86
N LYS A 142 15.19 19.63 -10.78
CA LYS A 142 15.23 18.26 -10.28
C LYS A 142 16.39 18.13 -9.31
N THR A 143 16.12 17.67 -8.10
CA THR A 143 17.12 17.46 -7.06
C THR A 143 17.00 16.05 -6.49
N HIS A 144 18.13 15.48 -6.06
CA HIS A 144 18.20 14.12 -5.54
C HIS A 144 18.76 14.13 -4.12
N VAL A 145 18.09 13.43 -3.21
CA VAL A 145 18.49 13.23 -1.83
C VAL A 145 18.45 11.73 -1.51
N PRO A 146 19.59 11.07 -1.26
CA PRO A 146 20.96 11.56 -1.43
C PRO A 146 21.33 11.88 -2.89
N ASN A 147 22.30 12.78 -3.07
CA ASN A 147 22.99 12.91 -4.35
C ASN A 147 23.96 11.73 -4.57
N LYS A 148 24.57 11.64 -5.77
CA LYS A 148 25.45 10.51 -6.14
C LYS A 148 26.57 10.25 -5.13
N THR A 149 27.26 11.30 -4.68
CA THR A 149 28.38 11.17 -3.71
C THR A 149 27.90 10.60 -2.38
N HIS A 150 26.81 11.13 -1.83
CA HIS A 150 26.26 10.64 -0.56
C HIS A 150 25.67 9.23 -0.70
N TRP A 151 25.09 8.90 -1.86
CA TRP A 151 24.63 7.54 -2.16
C TRP A 151 25.79 6.54 -2.12
N ASP A 152 26.89 6.84 -2.81
CA ASP A 152 28.05 5.95 -2.85
C ASP A 152 28.69 5.79 -1.45
N LEU A 153 28.66 6.84 -0.60
CA LEU A 153 29.08 6.75 0.81
C LEU A 153 28.15 5.87 1.64
N ALA A 154 26.83 6.04 1.51
CA ALA A 154 25.84 5.24 2.24
C ALA A 154 25.94 3.75 1.88
N VAL A 155 26.11 3.42 0.59
CA VAL A 155 26.32 2.04 0.13
C VAL A 155 27.62 1.45 0.67
N LYS A 156 28.72 2.22 0.67
CA LYS A 156 29.99 1.76 1.27
C LYS A 156 29.86 1.50 2.77
N LYS A 157 29.19 2.39 3.51
CA LYS A 157 28.91 2.21 4.94
C LYS A 157 28.09 0.93 5.18
N ALA A 158 27.05 0.68 4.37
CA ALA A 158 26.22 -0.52 4.47
C ALA A 158 27.03 -1.80 4.23
N LEU A 159 27.88 -1.81 3.20
CA LEU A 159 28.74 -2.96 2.91
C LEU A 159 29.77 -3.21 4.02
N GLN A 160 30.33 -2.15 4.63
CA GLN A 160 31.24 -2.29 5.76
C GLN A 160 30.53 -2.89 6.98
N GLU A 161 29.33 -2.40 7.29
CA GLU A 161 28.53 -2.90 8.41
C GLU A 161 28.19 -4.39 8.23
N ILE A 162 27.67 -4.78 7.05
CA ILE A 162 27.31 -6.17 6.73
C ILE A 162 28.52 -7.13 6.81
N ASN A 163 29.72 -6.66 6.45
CA ASN A 163 30.93 -7.49 6.49
C ASN A 163 31.62 -7.50 7.86
N THR A 164 31.13 -6.73 8.83
CA THR A 164 31.70 -6.67 10.17
C THR A 164 31.17 -7.84 11.00
N SER A 165 32.05 -8.70 11.51
CA SER A 165 31.66 -9.93 12.22
C SER A 165 30.81 -9.73 13.48
N SER A 166 30.80 -8.53 14.06
CA SER A 166 29.98 -8.17 15.22
C SER A 166 28.62 -7.58 14.85
N SER A 167 28.37 -7.28 13.56
CA SER A 167 27.09 -6.74 13.11
C SER A 167 26.09 -7.86 12.89
N GLU A 168 24.86 -7.62 13.31
CA GLU A 168 23.74 -8.52 12.99
C GLU A 168 23.14 -8.19 11.61
N LEU A 169 23.52 -7.07 10.98
CA LEU A 169 22.94 -6.61 9.73
C LEU A 169 23.35 -7.51 8.55
N VAL A 170 22.37 -8.17 7.93
CA VAL A 170 22.58 -9.05 6.76
C VAL A 170 22.21 -8.35 5.46
N LYS A 171 21.15 -7.54 5.48
CA LYS A 171 20.61 -6.82 4.33
C LYS A 171 20.07 -5.47 4.78
N VAL A 172 20.30 -4.43 3.99
CA VAL A 172 19.60 -3.14 4.11
C VAL A 172 19.21 -2.62 2.73
N VAL A 173 18.04 -2.00 2.65
CA VAL A 173 17.49 -1.39 1.43
C VAL A 173 17.51 0.10 1.62
N LEU A 174 18.38 0.79 0.87
CA LEU A 174 18.48 2.25 0.88
C LEU A 174 17.62 2.85 -0.22
N ALA A 175 17.00 3.99 0.06
CA ALA A 175 16.13 4.72 -0.83
C ALA A 175 16.76 6.06 -1.24
N ARG A 176 16.22 6.63 -2.32
CA ARG A 176 16.56 7.97 -2.80
C ARG A 176 15.29 8.72 -3.15
N SER A 177 15.16 9.94 -2.65
CA SER A 177 14.11 10.89 -3.03
C SER A 177 14.56 11.73 -4.22
N SER A 178 13.74 11.77 -5.27
CA SER A 178 13.88 12.70 -6.39
C SER A 178 12.80 13.78 -6.24
N ARG A 179 13.19 15.02 -5.94
CA ARG A 179 12.27 16.16 -5.83
C ARG A 179 12.25 16.91 -7.16
N ILE A 180 11.10 16.92 -7.80
CA ILE A 180 10.85 17.61 -9.07
C ILE A 180 10.00 18.84 -8.75
N LEU A 181 10.47 20.02 -9.15
CA LEU A 181 9.70 21.25 -9.08
C LEU A 181 9.16 21.56 -10.48
N THR A 182 7.85 21.71 -10.60
CA THR A 182 7.15 22.04 -11.84
C THR A 182 6.71 23.51 -11.82
N ALA A 183 6.44 24.08 -12.99
CA ALA A 183 5.95 25.46 -13.10
C ALA A 183 4.53 25.66 -12.56
N THR A 184 3.76 24.57 -12.47
CA THR A 184 2.37 24.54 -12.01
C THR A 184 2.18 23.39 -11.03
N ASN A 185 1.14 23.46 -10.20
CA ASN A 185 0.78 22.34 -9.34
C ASN A 185 0.25 21.17 -10.19
N ILE A 186 0.75 19.97 -9.93
CA ILE A 186 0.25 18.73 -10.52
C ILE A 186 -1.10 18.38 -9.88
N ASP A 187 -2.11 18.12 -10.70
CA ASP A 187 -3.36 17.50 -10.25
C ASP A 187 -3.11 16.00 -9.97
N PRO A 188 -3.24 15.53 -8.72
CA PRO A 188 -2.99 14.13 -8.35
C PRO A 188 -3.88 13.13 -9.08
N ILE A 189 -5.12 13.49 -9.40
CA ILE A 189 -6.07 12.60 -10.08
C ILE A 189 -5.73 12.50 -11.56
N ALA A 190 -5.40 13.63 -12.20
CA ALA A 190 -4.88 13.63 -13.56
C ALA A 190 -3.56 12.85 -13.65
N TRP A 191 -2.69 12.99 -12.64
CA TRP A 191 -1.45 12.24 -12.53
C TRP A 191 -1.69 10.74 -12.44
N LEU A 192 -2.55 10.29 -11.52
CA LEU A 192 -2.96 8.89 -11.37
C LEU A 192 -3.49 8.32 -12.70
N ALA A 193 -4.39 9.04 -13.38
CA ALA A 193 -4.97 8.64 -14.65
C ALA A 193 -3.94 8.56 -15.80
N SER A 194 -2.83 9.27 -15.71
CA SER A 194 -1.74 9.22 -16.69
C SER A 194 -0.79 8.02 -16.51
N LEU A 195 -0.84 7.36 -15.34
CA LEU A 195 0.05 6.25 -15.04
C LEU A 195 -0.31 5.03 -15.89
N GLN A 196 0.67 4.52 -16.62
CA GLN A 196 0.54 3.22 -17.25
C GLN A 196 0.42 2.15 -16.16
N VAL A 197 -0.68 1.41 -16.17
CA VAL A 197 -0.90 0.28 -15.27
C VAL A 197 0.27 -0.71 -15.43
N GLU A 198 0.92 -1.08 -14.32
CA GLU A 198 2.15 -1.90 -14.36
C GLU A 198 1.91 -3.40 -14.59
N GLY A 199 0.70 -3.77 -15.02
CA GLY A 199 0.22 -5.12 -15.22
C GLY A 199 -1.18 -5.31 -14.61
N GLU A 200 -1.86 -6.41 -14.93
CA GLU A 200 -3.23 -6.70 -14.47
C GLU A 200 -3.37 -6.75 -12.95
N ASP A 201 -2.28 -6.98 -12.22
CA ASP A 201 -2.27 -7.12 -10.76
C ASP A 201 -1.64 -5.91 -10.02
N ALA A 202 -1.48 -4.77 -10.69
CA ALA A 202 -0.92 -3.58 -10.06
C ALA A 202 -2.00 -2.74 -9.36
N TYR A 203 -1.70 -2.28 -8.15
CA TYR A 203 -2.53 -1.40 -7.35
C TYR A 203 -2.22 0.05 -7.66
N GLN A 204 -3.22 0.77 -8.15
CA GLN A 204 -3.21 2.22 -8.26
C GLN A 204 -3.88 2.84 -7.04
N PHE A 205 -3.22 3.82 -6.41
CA PHE A 205 -3.78 4.52 -5.27
C PHE A 205 -3.49 6.02 -5.33
N CYS A 206 -4.43 6.79 -4.79
CA CYS A 206 -4.26 8.21 -4.50
C CYS A 206 -4.96 8.51 -3.17
N LEU A 207 -4.18 8.85 -2.15
CA LEU A 207 -4.70 9.26 -0.84
C LEU A 207 -4.32 10.71 -0.59
N GLN A 208 -5.29 11.56 -0.27
CA GLN A 208 -5.05 12.98 -0.01
C GLN A 208 -5.77 13.42 1.27
N PRO A 209 -5.04 13.55 2.40
CA PRO A 209 -5.60 14.13 3.62
C PRO A 209 -6.03 15.59 3.40
N PRO A 210 -6.98 16.10 4.20
CA PRO A 210 -7.43 17.49 4.11
C PRO A 210 -6.27 18.48 4.22
N ASN A 211 -6.18 19.42 3.27
CA ASN A 211 -5.13 20.44 3.19
C ASN A 211 -3.69 19.88 3.11
N GLY A 212 -3.53 18.60 2.74
CA GLY A 212 -2.24 17.94 2.57
C GLY A 212 -1.90 17.64 1.10
N PRO A 213 -0.64 17.30 0.82
CA PRO A 213 -0.27 16.74 -0.48
C PRO A 213 -0.89 15.34 -0.66
N ALA A 214 -1.09 14.93 -1.91
CA ALA A 214 -1.53 13.58 -2.23
C ALA A 214 -0.35 12.59 -2.21
N PHE A 215 -0.61 11.38 -1.75
CA PHE A 215 0.25 10.22 -1.88
C PHE A 215 -0.28 9.34 -2.99
N VAL A 216 0.46 9.28 -4.11
CA VAL A 216 0.04 8.60 -5.35
C VAL A 216 1.05 7.50 -5.69
N GLY A 217 0.57 6.33 -6.12
CA GLY A 217 1.46 5.24 -6.53
C GLY A 217 0.78 4.19 -7.41
N ASN A 218 1.62 3.35 -8.01
CA ASN A 218 1.23 2.24 -8.87
C ASN A 218 2.12 1.03 -8.56
N THR A 219 1.72 0.24 -7.56
CA THR A 219 2.56 -0.81 -6.96
C THR A 219 2.05 -2.19 -7.36
N PRO A 220 2.91 -3.13 -7.80
CA PRO A 220 2.51 -4.52 -8.01
C PRO A 220 2.72 -5.39 -6.76
N GLU A 221 3.13 -4.79 -5.63
CA GLU A 221 3.52 -5.54 -4.44
C GLU A 221 2.39 -5.52 -3.41
N ARG A 222 1.65 -6.63 -3.36
CA ARG A 222 0.69 -6.90 -2.28
C ARG A 222 1.44 -7.19 -0.99
N LEU A 223 1.08 -6.50 0.09
CA LEU A 223 1.51 -6.85 1.43
C LEU A 223 0.70 -8.05 1.93
N PHE A 224 -0.62 -7.95 1.93
CA PHE A 224 -1.53 -9.08 2.12
C PHE A 224 -2.94 -8.76 1.61
N HIS A 225 -3.71 -9.80 1.33
CA HIS A 225 -5.16 -9.74 1.10
C HIS A 225 -5.83 -10.75 2.00
N ARG A 226 -6.83 -10.33 2.78
CA ARG A 226 -7.60 -11.18 3.67
C ARG A 226 -9.08 -11.08 3.31
N LYS A 227 -9.73 -12.23 3.14
CA LYS A 227 -11.18 -12.36 3.05
C LYS A 227 -11.67 -13.35 4.09
N TRP A 228 -12.43 -12.87 5.07
CA TRP A 228 -12.79 -13.62 6.28
C TRP A 228 -11.53 -14.17 6.97
N LEU A 229 -11.44 -15.47 7.20
CA LEU A 229 -10.23 -16.06 7.78
C LEU A 229 -9.17 -16.42 6.73
N SER A 230 -9.51 -16.43 5.43
CA SER A 230 -8.54 -16.72 4.38
C SER A 230 -7.62 -15.52 4.18
N ILE A 231 -6.32 -15.76 4.18
CA ILE A 231 -5.32 -14.73 3.90
C ILE A 231 -4.31 -15.19 2.85
N SER A 232 -3.88 -14.25 2.02
CA SER A 232 -2.78 -14.41 1.08
C SER A 232 -1.76 -13.29 1.20
N SER A 233 -0.50 -13.59 0.93
CA SER A 233 0.61 -12.65 0.81
C SER A 233 1.56 -13.14 -0.28
N GLU A 234 2.47 -12.29 -0.71
CA GLU A 234 3.37 -12.57 -1.83
C GLU A 234 4.81 -12.24 -1.45
N ALA A 235 5.73 -13.15 -1.76
CA ALA A 235 7.15 -12.86 -1.71
C ALA A 235 7.61 -12.42 -3.10
N LEU A 236 7.95 -11.13 -3.27
CA LEU A 236 8.62 -10.60 -4.46
C LEU A 236 10.02 -10.12 -4.08
N ALA A 237 11.04 -10.69 -4.70
CA ALA A 237 12.43 -10.28 -4.49
C ALA A 237 13.32 -10.73 -5.66
N ALA A 238 14.60 -10.35 -5.62
CA ALA A 238 15.58 -10.65 -6.66
C ALA A 238 15.12 -10.18 -8.06
N THR A 239 15.46 -8.93 -8.37
CA THR A 239 14.95 -8.22 -9.55
C THR A 239 15.97 -8.25 -10.69
N ARG A 240 15.50 -8.48 -11.92
CA ARG A 240 16.27 -8.24 -13.14
C ARG A 240 15.45 -7.48 -14.18
N ALA A 241 16.13 -6.79 -15.09
CA ALA A 241 15.49 -6.16 -16.23
C ALA A 241 14.88 -7.20 -17.18
N ARG A 242 13.86 -6.81 -17.95
CA ARG A 242 13.36 -7.60 -19.07
C ARG A 242 14.34 -7.56 -20.23
N GLY A 243 14.40 -8.65 -21.00
CA GLY A 243 15.25 -8.71 -22.20
C GLY A 243 14.62 -7.96 -23.38
N GLU A 244 15.47 -7.36 -24.22
CA GLU A 244 15.03 -6.66 -25.44
C GLU A 244 14.48 -7.60 -26.53
N SER A 245 14.76 -8.90 -26.41
CA SER A 245 14.22 -9.95 -27.27
C SER A 245 13.68 -11.11 -26.43
N ARG A 246 12.77 -11.90 -26.99
CA ARG A 246 12.22 -13.10 -26.31
C ARG A 246 13.32 -14.08 -25.87
N ALA A 247 14.34 -14.27 -26.70
CA ALA A 247 15.45 -15.18 -26.38
C ALA A 247 16.27 -14.66 -25.19
N LEU A 248 16.62 -13.37 -25.20
CA LEU A 248 17.34 -12.74 -24.09
C LEU A 248 16.50 -12.72 -22.81
N ASP A 249 15.20 -12.46 -22.91
CA ASP A 249 14.29 -12.43 -21.77
C ASP A 249 14.20 -13.80 -21.08
N LEU A 250 14.14 -14.89 -21.86
CA LEU A 250 14.17 -16.26 -21.35
C LEU A 250 15.53 -16.63 -20.74
N GLN A 251 16.63 -16.12 -21.29
CA GLN A 251 17.95 -16.32 -20.71
C GLN A 251 18.06 -15.62 -19.34
N ILE A 252 17.64 -14.36 -19.26
CA ILE A 252 17.64 -13.59 -18.00
C ILE A 252 16.75 -14.28 -16.95
N GLU A 253 15.59 -14.81 -17.35
CA GLU A 253 14.69 -15.59 -16.50
C GLU A 253 15.39 -16.85 -15.96
N HIS A 254 16.05 -17.61 -16.82
CA HIS A 254 16.79 -18.81 -16.42
C HIS A 254 17.94 -18.47 -15.45
N ASP A 255 18.70 -17.43 -15.75
CA ASP A 255 19.80 -16.97 -14.92
C ASP A 255 19.29 -16.44 -13.56
N LEU A 256 18.09 -15.86 -13.50
CA LEU A 256 17.43 -15.43 -12.26
C LEU A 256 17.02 -16.63 -11.40
N LEU A 257 16.42 -17.65 -12.02
CA LEU A 257 15.98 -18.87 -11.33
C LEU A 257 17.14 -19.69 -10.74
N SER A 258 18.29 -19.68 -11.42
CA SER A 258 19.47 -20.48 -11.12
C SER A 258 20.53 -19.76 -10.25
N SER A 259 20.47 -18.43 -10.15
CA SER A 259 21.44 -17.64 -9.36
C SER A 259 21.36 -17.95 -7.86
N PRO A 260 22.45 -18.45 -7.23
CA PRO A 260 22.46 -18.73 -5.79
C PRO A 260 22.28 -17.48 -4.94
N LYS A 261 22.83 -16.35 -5.40
CA LYS A 261 22.70 -15.05 -4.72
C LYS A 261 21.24 -14.59 -4.71
N ASP A 262 20.59 -14.61 -5.87
CA ASP A 262 19.20 -14.19 -6.03
C ASP A 262 18.26 -15.14 -5.25
N HIS A 263 18.56 -16.44 -5.26
CA HIS A 263 17.83 -17.42 -4.48
C HIS A 263 17.92 -17.16 -2.97
N LEU A 264 19.11 -16.80 -2.46
CA LEU A 264 19.29 -16.46 -1.05
C LEU A 264 18.47 -15.21 -0.68
N GLU A 265 18.54 -14.15 -1.48
CA GLU A 265 17.75 -12.93 -1.26
C GLU A 265 16.25 -13.23 -1.22
N PHE A 266 15.77 -14.02 -2.17
CA PHE A 266 14.37 -14.41 -2.25
C PHE A 266 13.92 -15.30 -1.08
N THR A 267 14.76 -16.26 -0.69
CA THR A 267 14.46 -17.18 0.41
C THR A 267 14.31 -16.43 1.73
N VAL A 268 15.17 -15.44 1.99
CA VAL A 268 15.06 -14.55 3.14
C VAL A 268 13.70 -13.84 3.22
N VAL A 269 13.23 -13.28 2.10
CA VAL A 269 11.92 -12.60 2.05
C VAL A 269 10.78 -13.59 2.27
N ARG A 270 10.80 -14.71 1.54
CA ARG A 270 9.77 -15.76 1.62
C ARG A 270 9.64 -16.35 3.02
N GLU A 271 10.75 -16.74 3.64
CA GLU A 271 10.75 -17.34 4.98
C GLU A 271 10.34 -16.33 6.05
N ASN A 272 10.71 -15.05 5.90
CA ASN A 272 10.24 -14.01 6.80
C ASN A 272 8.71 -13.89 6.77
N ILE A 273 8.11 -13.79 5.57
CA ILE A 273 6.65 -13.70 5.42
C ILE A 273 5.98 -14.99 5.93
N GLN A 274 6.53 -16.16 5.58
CA GLN A 274 6.01 -17.45 6.05
C GLN A 274 5.98 -17.52 7.58
N ASN A 275 7.08 -17.20 8.26
CA ASN A 275 7.18 -17.22 9.71
C ASN A 275 6.17 -16.26 10.38
N LYS A 276 5.92 -15.08 9.76
CA LYS A 276 4.90 -14.14 10.23
C LYS A 276 3.47 -14.64 10.05
N LEU A 277 3.19 -15.34 8.95
CA LEU A 277 1.89 -15.97 8.75
C LEU A 277 1.69 -17.16 9.69
N GLU A 278 2.71 -17.99 9.91
CA GLU A 278 2.65 -19.13 10.82
C GLU A 278 2.41 -18.72 12.28
N SER A 279 2.83 -17.51 12.68
CA SER A 279 2.54 -17.03 14.03
C SER A 279 1.06 -16.74 14.28
N VAL A 280 0.21 -16.66 13.24
CA VAL A 280 -1.21 -16.25 13.31
C VAL A 280 -2.17 -17.20 12.59
N CYS A 281 -1.67 -18.04 11.69
CA CYS A 281 -2.43 -19.06 10.97
C CYS A 281 -2.28 -20.44 11.61
N ASP A 282 -3.24 -21.34 11.38
CA ASP A 282 -3.09 -22.77 11.75
C ASP A 282 -2.14 -23.50 10.80
N ARG A 283 -2.17 -23.12 9.52
CA ARG A 283 -1.34 -23.69 8.45
C ARG A 283 -1.09 -22.64 7.39
N VAL A 284 0.14 -22.60 6.89
CA VAL A 284 0.55 -21.80 5.74
C VAL A 284 0.94 -22.73 4.60
N VAL A 285 0.46 -22.43 3.40
CA VAL A 285 0.79 -23.12 2.16
C VAL A 285 1.55 -22.15 1.27
N VAL A 286 2.69 -22.61 0.74
CA VAL A 286 3.50 -21.84 -0.20
C VAL A 286 3.47 -22.55 -1.55
N GLU A 287 2.70 -22.01 -2.50
CA GLU A 287 2.54 -22.59 -3.83
C GLU A 287 2.19 -21.49 -4.85
N PRO A 288 3.02 -21.26 -5.89
CA PRO A 288 4.31 -21.92 -6.14
C PRO A 288 5.37 -21.52 -5.11
N LYS A 289 6.29 -22.44 -4.80
CA LYS A 289 7.41 -22.18 -3.86
C LYS A 289 8.46 -21.20 -4.39
N LYS A 290 8.62 -21.14 -5.71
CA LYS A 290 9.51 -20.24 -6.45
C LYS A 290 9.15 -20.30 -7.93
N THR A 291 8.80 -19.18 -8.53
CA THR A 291 8.63 -18.98 -9.97
C THR A 291 9.10 -17.58 -10.36
N VAL A 292 9.01 -17.20 -11.63
CA VAL A 292 9.29 -15.83 -12.10
C VAL A 292 7.99 -15.12 -12.41
N ARG A 293 7.83 -13.91 -11.86
CA ARG A 293 6.77 -12.97 -12.23
C ARG A 293 7.36 -11.88 -13.12
N LYS A 294 6.82 -11.76 -14.34
CA LYS A 294 7.25 -10.77 -15.34
C LYS A 294 6.33 -9.56 -15.30
N LEU A 295 6.93 -8.39 -15.13
CA LEU A 295 6.28 -7.09 -15.27
C LEU A 295 6.79 -6.42 -16.56
N PRO A 296 6.20 -5.30 -17.01
CA PRO A 296 6.57 -4.67 -18.28
C PRO A 296 8.06 -4.33 -18.41
N ARG A 297 8.71 -3.89 -17.32
CA ARG A 297 10.10 -3.42 -17.33
C ARG A 297 11.09 -4.35 -16.61
N ILE A 298 10.60 -5.14 -15.67
CA ILE A 298 11.43 -5.98 -14.80
C ILE A 298 10.77 -7.35 -14.55
N GLN A 299 11.53 -8.29 -14.02
CA GLN A 299 11.06 -9.60 -13.58
C GLN A 299 11.69 -9.96 -12.23
N HIS A 300 10.94 -10.69 -11.41
CA HIS A 300 11.31 -11.02 -10.03
C HIS A 300 11.08 -12.50 -9.74
N LEU A 301 11.80 -13.04 -8.76
CA LEU A 301 11.38 -14.29 -8.13
C LEU A 301 10.09 -14.05 -7.31
N TYR A 302 9.17 -15.01 -7.41
CA TYR A 302 7.82 -14.95 -6.85
C TYR A 302 7.48 -16.24 -6.10
N ALA A 303 6.82 -16.09 -4.95
CA ALA A 303 6.05 -17.15 -4.31
C ALA A 303 4.75 -16.58 -3.74
N GLN A 304 3.69 -17.38 -3.80
CA GLN A 304 2.42 -17.07 -3.16
C GLN A 304 2.33 -17.84 -1.85
N LEU A 305 1.94 -17.14 -0.78
CA LEU A 305 1.72 -17.71 0.53
C LEU A 305 0.24 -17.54 0.88
N THR A 306 -0.40 -18.62 1.29
CA THR A 306 -1.82 -18.63 1.69
C THR A 306 -1.97 -19.30 3.05
N GLY A 307 -2.94 -18.86 3.83
CA GLY A 307 -3.21 -19.44 5.14
C GLY A 307 -4.63 -19.14 5.61
N ASN A 308 -5.00 -19.75 6.74
CA ASN A 308 -6.23 -19.44 7.45
C ASN A 308 -5.89 -18.88 8.83
N LEU A 309 -6.31 -17.64 9.08
CA LEU A 309 -6.21 -16.98 10.38
C LEU A 309 -6.99 -17.75 11.44
N ARG A 310 -6.45 -17.78 12.66
CA ARG A 310 -7.16 -18.38 13.81
C ARG A 310 -8.33 -17.52 14.26
N ARG A 311 -8.18 -16.20 14.18
CA ARG A 311 -9.22 -15.21 14.53
C ARG A 311 -9.15 -14.00 13.60
N GLU A 312 -10.26 -13.30 13.41
CA GLU A 312 -10.29 -12.08 12.59
C GLU A 312 -9.41 -10.95 13.15
N ASP A 313 -9.27 -10.86 14.47
CA ASP A 313 -8.43 -9.82 15.11
C ASP A 313 -6.94 -10.02 14.85
N ASP A 314 -6.52 -11.23 14.45
CA ASP A 314 -5.11 -11.54 14.12
C ASP A 314 -4.64 -10.76 12.87
N GLU A 315 -5.57 -10.19 12.10
CA GLU A 315 -5.31 -9.26 10.99
C GLU A 315 -4.42 -8.07 11.39
N PHE A 316 -4.62 -7.52 12.60
CA PHE A 316 -3.76 -6.43 13.08
C PHE A 316 -2.33 -6.91 13.34
N GLU A 317 -2.15 -8.12 13.86
CA GLU A 317 -0.83 -8.71 14.08
C GLU A 317 -0.10 -8.89 12.75
N ILE A 318 -0.81 -9.22 11.67
CA ILE A 318 -0.22 -9.30 10.32
C ILE A 318 0.19 -7.94 9.80
N LEU A 319 -0.71 -6.97 9.80
CA LEU A 319 -0.43 -5.62 9.31
C LEU A 319 0.76 -4.99 10.05
N SER A 320 0.86 -5.21 11.38
CA SER A 320 1.95 -4.69 12.22
C SER A 320 3.24 -5.51 12.15
N SER A 321 3.18 -6.80 11.78
CA SER A 321 4.35 -7.68 11.77
C SER A 321 5.00 -7.90 10.41
N LEU A 322 4.23 -7.83 9.31
CA LEU A 322 4.76 -7.90 7.94
C LEU A 322 5.51 -6.63 7.54
N HIS A 323 5.14 -5.49 8.12
CA HIS A 323 5.75 -4.20 7.82
C HIS A 323 6.87 -3.80 8.82
N PRO A 324 7.99 -3.24 8.34
CA PRO A 324 8.46 -3.24 6.96
C PRO A 324 8.99 -4.60 6.53
N THR A 325 8.75 -4.95 5.26
CA THR A 325 9.22 -6.21 4.68
C THR A 325 10.75 -6.17 4.49
N PRO A 326 11.43 -7.32 4.45
CA PRO A 326 12.86 -7.37 4.09
C PRO A 326 13.14 -6.91 2.65
N ALA A 327 12.12 -6.79 1.80
CA ALA A 327 12.24 -6.27 0.43
C ALA A 327 12.38 -4.74 0.40
N VAL A 328 11.86 -4.02 1.40
CA VAL A 328 11.90 -2.54 1.45
C VAL A 328 12.71 -1.96 2.63
N CYS A 329 12.98 -2.75 3.66
CA CYS A 329 13.81 -2.34 4.81
C CYS A 329 15.13 -3.11 4.85
N GLY A 330 15.07 -4.43 4.99
CA GLY A 330 16.26 -5.28 5.13
C GLY A 330 16.08 -6.37 6.19
N LEU A 331 17.18 -6.99 6.60
CA LEU A 331 17.20 -8.09 7.58
C LEU A 331 18.48 -8.03 8.44
N PRO A 332 18.40 -8.26 9.76
CA PRO A 332 17.20 -8.27 10.61
C PRO A 332 16.47 -6.92 10.59
N LYS A 333 15.15 -6.93 10.81
CA LYS A 333 14.28 -5.74 10.67
C LYS A 333 14.79 -4.55 11.47
N GLU A 334 15.07 -4.72 12.78
CA GLU A 334 15.45 -3.60 13.63
C GLU A 334 16.85 -3.07 13.30
N ALA A 335 17.83 -3.95 13.03
CA ALA A 335 19.15 -3.52 12.60
C ALA A 335 19.10 -2.72 11.29
N ALA A 336 18.33 -3.19 10.31
CA ALA A 336 18.17 -2.50 9.03
C ALA A 336 17.43 -1.15 9.19
N ARG A 337 16.37 -1.13 10.00
CA ARG A 337 15.60 0.10 10.29
C ARG A 337 16.46 1.15 10.98
N LEU A 338 17.24 0.77 11.99
CA LEU A 338 18.17 1.65 12.68
C LEU A 338 19.22 2.20 11.69
N PHE A 339 19.84 1.33 10.89
CA PHE A 339 20.80 1.76 9.87
C PHE A 339 20.20 2.77 8.89
N ILE A 340 18.97 2.53 8.41
CA ILE A 340 18.22 3.44 7.55
C ILE A 340 18.02 4.78 8.25
N SER A 341 17.52 4.77 9.49
CA SER A 341 17.23 5.99 10.26
C SER A 341 18.48 6.86 10.49
N GLU A 342 19.65 6.25 10.61
CA GLU A 342 20.93 6.96 10.79
C GLU A 342 21.59 7.42 9.48
N THR A 343 21.22 6.81 8.35
CA THR A 343 21.96 6.97 7.09
C THR A 343 21.16 7.72 6.03
N GLU A 344 19.84 7.58 5.99
CA GLU A 344 19.00 8.30 5.03
C GLU A 344 18.80 9.76 5.46
N MET A 345 19.00 10.67 4.51
CA MET A 345 18.90 12.12 4.73
C MET A 345 17.50 12.68 4.47
N PHE A 346 16.50 11.81 4.40
CA PHE A 346 15.13 12.20 4.16
C PHE A 346 14.18 11.23 4.86
N ASP A 347 12.97 11.72 5.10
CA ASP A 347 11.88 10.95 5.66
C ASP A 347 11.11 10.24 4.54
N ARG A 348 11.07 8.91 4.57
CA ARG A 348 10.26 8.12 3.62
C ARG A 348 8.77 8.41 3.77
N GLY A 349 8.30 8.76 4.97
CA GLY A 349 6.88 8.94 5.26
C GLY A 349 6.07 7.70 4.90
N MET A 350 5.10 7.85 3.97
CA MET A 350 4.27 6.73 3.50
C MET A 350 4.94 5.87 2.43
N TYR A 351 6.04 6.34 1.82
CA TYR A 351 6.79 5.54 0.85
C TYR A 351 7.34 4.27 1.51
N ALA A 352 7.14 3.13 0.85
CA ALA A 352 7.42 1.79 1.36
C ALA A 352 6.66 1.40 2.63
N GLY A 353 5.65 2.19 3.04
CA GLY A 353 4.69 1.86 4.08
C GLY A 353 3.49 1.06 3.54
N PRO A 354 2.65 0.48 4.41
CA PRO A 354 1.38 -0.12 4.01
C PRO A 354 0.42 0.96 3.48
N VAL A 355 -0.26 0.66 2.38
CA VAL A 355 -1.36 1.46 1.82
C VAL A 355 -2.48 0.52 1.40
N GLY A 356 -3.73 0.82 1.73
CA GLY A 356 -4.81 -0.10 1.45
C GLY A 356 -6.10 0.22 2.20
N TRP A 357 -6.90 -0.81 2.40
CA TRP A 357 -8.22 -0.70 3.00
C TRP A 357 -8.59 -1.94 3.83
N PHE A 358 -9.58 -1.76 4.71
CA PHE A 358 -10.21 -2.85 5.45
C PHE A 358 -11.67 -2.50 5.78
N GLY A 359 -12.54 -3.50 5.85
CA GLY A 359 -13.96 -3.36 6.16
C GLY A 359 -14.75 -4.57 5.67
N GLY A 360 -15.97 -4.77 6.18
CA GLY A 360 -16.86 -5.76 5.58
C GLY A 360 -16.42 -7.22 5.67
N GLY A 361 -15.53 -7.57 6.60
CA GLY A 361 -14.95 -8.91 6.64
C GLY A 361 -13.85 -9.14 5.60
N GLU A 362 -13.37 -8.10 4.91
CA GLU A 362 -12.25 -8.15 3.95
C GLU A 362 -11.21 -7.05 4.21
N SER A 363 -10.00 -7.22 3.72
CA SER A 363 -8.97 -6.19 3.68
C SER A 363 -7.92 -6.48 2.63
N GLU A 364 -7.32 -5.41 2.12
CA GLU A 364 -6.21 -5.51 1.21
C GLU A 364 -5.23 -4.38 1.44
N PHE A 365 -3.96 -4.74 1.62
CA PHE A 365 -2.87 -3.79 1.76
C PHE A 365 -1.79 -4.12 0.75
N ALA A 366 -1.29 -3.08 0.10
CA ALA A 366 -0.12 -3.10 -0.75
C ALA A 366 1.05 -2.36 -0.07
N VAL A 367 2.25 -2.54 -0.61
CA VAL A 367 3.42 -1.75 -0.21
C VAL A 367 3.46 -0.49 -1.06
N GLY A 368 3.51 0.68 -0.42
CA GLY A 368 3.49 2.01 -1.04
C GLY A 368 4.77 2.37 -1.79
N ILE A 369 5.12 1.58 -2.81
CA ILE A 369 6.28 1.78 -3.69
C ILE A 369 5.84 2.20 -5.10
N ARG A 370 6.83 2.41 -5.98
CA ARG A 370 6.63 2.80 -7.39
C ARG A 370 5.73 4.04 -7.50
N ILE A 371 6.12 5.04 -6.71
CA ILE A 371 5.69 6.41 -6.88
C ILE A 371 6.25 6.88 -8.23
N PRO A 372 5.44 7.38 -9.16
CA PRO A 372 5.88 7.73 -10.50
C PRO A 372 6.97 8.80 -10.46
N GLU A 373 8.13 8.51 -11.06
CA GLU A 373 9.13 9.53 -11.42
C GLU A 373 8.91 9.92 -12.87
N HIS A 374 8.03 10.88 -13.16
CA HIS A 374 8.06 11.58 -14.45
C HIS A 374 8.00 13.09 -14.24
#